data_AF-A0A4R8R0Q4-F1
#
_entry.id   AF-A0A4R8R0Q4-F1
#
_cell.length_a   1.000
_cell.length_b   1.000
_cell.length_c   1.000
_cell.angle_alpha   90.00
_cell.angle_beta   90.00
_cell.angle_gamma   90.00
#
_symmetry.space_group_name_H-M   'P 1'
#
loop_
_entity.id
_entity.type
_entity.pdbx_description
1 polymer ?
#
loop_
_entity_poly.entity_id
_entity_poly.type
_entity_poly.pdbx_seq_one_letter_code
_entity_poly.pdbx_strand_id
1 'polypeptide(L)'
;MPPKGSKKVLKTATRGRPAKKTGAGVKKATKGKAATKAAKPRRRRARNDEPDDPFSDSSDSSDSSDNSSENDQDESDEVVNCLFAPNDAWRTFEDGMFDTLTDKGRIHRAFKKTAKPLTLETLDELLPERLPDSAFNDDWTEEDEQALLDEWETDERRTDPCKTDGQLTKCFKVFIRIFRESPIEVVSPKYRLEWDTDQPGVGVHWSTRFCTHLRDLATHPIWEQNVNLFAAAMQYAVILRTYDRRTWRVRYHQAPNMDEFWAVFEEEVERSVGKNLNLAKIHANVRKRMRENHKAIPIISRFFSALEAIIPDDPAAAIAENSSTVSTFPIGTGDLSNIIKALDSTEYLGMPIFYSTVLINTYVLNSRGNSQDDPPTIKDTPKYVARSWLAVRRDAAKARKRSEAGSPDHSRSDELSSDESQPDESLKDEIERLRRELRREREKRQDAVDSEERLERELRHETEMRRRQTEMRLRELELNRGSGSPPPPSYSSLDDVDDDVPMAEDHDNYDFDDFGGNDDVLAVDEYDAALEQEIEALNFKPTLVRDTM
;
A
#
# COMPACT_ATOMS: atom_id res chain seq x y z
N MET A 1 -57.00 -2.18 66.98
CA MET A 1 -55.65 -1.92 67.52
C MET A 1 -55.02 -0.76 66.72
N PRO A 2 -54.61 0.34 67.36
CA PRO A 2 -53.87 1.46 66.75
C PRO A 2 -52.34 1.25 66.95
N PRO A 3 -51.43 2.07 66.35
CA PRO A 3 -51.03 3.37 66.95
C PRO A 3 -50.83 4.51 65.92
N LYS A 4 -51.27 5.76 66.21
CA LYS A 4 -50.59 6.88 66.92
C LYS A 4 -49.43 7.54 66.14
N GLY A 5 -49.51 8.86 65.97
CA GLY A 5 -48.32 9.68 65.65
C GLY A 5 -48.56 11.09 65.08
N SER A 6 -49.23 11.98 65.81
CA SER A 6 -49.36 13.41 65.48
C SER A 6 -48.12 14.23 65.89
N LYS A 7 -47.81 15.32 65.14
CA LYS A 7 -47.36 16.69 65.54
C LYS A 7 -46.35 17.26 64.51
N LYS A 8 -46.73 18.26 63.70
CA LYS A 8 -46.73 19.73 63.92
C LYS A 8 -45.33 20.40 63.98
N VAL A 9 -45.08 21.19 62.92
CA VAL A 9 -44.64 22.61 62.89
C VAL A 9 -43.31 22.99 63.56
N LEU A 10 -42.35 23.51 62.77
CA LEU A 10 -41.80 24.86 62.97
C LEU A 10 -41.14 25.42 61.70
N LYS A 11 -41.59 26.60 61.28
CA LYS A 11 -40.91 27.51 60.35
C LYS A 11 -39.87 28.32 61.14
N THR A 12 -38.68 28.53 60.59
CA THR A 12 -37.86 29.70 60.92
C THR A 12 -37.19 30.22 59.66
N ALA A 13 -37.54 31.45 59.31
CA ALA A 13 -36.87 32.29 58.34
C ALA A 13 -35.81 33.11 59.07
N THR A 14 -34.63 33.31 58.48
CA THR A 14 -33.75 34.40 58.90
C THR A 14 -33.07 35.07 57.70
N ARG A 15 -33.35 36.36 57.65
CA ARG A 15 -32.92 37.43 56.74
C ARG A 15 -31.48 37.83 57.07
N GLY A 16 -30.68 38.23 56.07
CA GLY A 16 -29.36 38.81 56.30
C GLY A 16 -28.73 39.51 55.09
N ARG A 17 -28.97 40.82 54.95
CA ARG A 17 -28.23 41.83 54.17
C ARG A 17 -28.48 43.18 54.88
N PRO A 18 -27.73 44.28 54.66
CA PRO A 18 -26.40 44.45 54.02
C PRO A 18 -25.46 45.39 54.83
N ALA A 19 -24.22 45.60 54.39
CA ALA A 19 -23.46 46.80 54.75
C ALA A 19 -22.52 47.26 53.62
N LYS A 20 -22.71 48.51 53.19
CA LYS A 20 -21.80 49.34 52.40
C LYS A 20 -20.63 49.79 53.28
N LYS A 21 -19.43 49.96 52.70
CA LYS A 21 -18.54 51.06 53.02
C LYS A 21 -17.61 51.41 51.85
N THR A 22 -17.36 52.71 51.79
CA THR A 22 -16.76 53.56 50.76
C THR A 22 -15.28 53.83 51.01
N GLY A 23 -14.55 54.21 49.95
CA GLY A 23 -13.26 54.93 50.00
C GLY A 23 -12.46 54.70 48.71
N ALA A 24 -12.51 55.59 47.71
CA ALA A 24 -11.49 56.63 47.44
C ALA A 24 -10.06 56.04 47.39
N GLY A 25 -9.27 56.05 46.32
CA GLY A 25 -9.18 56.88 45.13
C GLY A 25 -7.67 57.04 44.86
N VAL A 26 -7.22 57.05 43.60
CA VAL A 26 -6.04 57.81 43.10
C VAL A 26 -5.91 57.53 41.60
N LYS A 27 -5.91 58.64 40.86
CA LYS A 27 -5.64 58.76 39.42
C LYS A 27 -4.13 58.63 39.18
N LYS A 28 -3.72 58.04 38.06
CA LYS A 28 -2.55 58.55 37.32
C LYS A 28 -2.68 58.24 35.83
N ALA A 29 -2.45 59.30 35.07
CA ALA A 29 -2.53 59.40 33.62
C ALA A 29 -1.15 59.21 32.99
N THR A 30 -1.13 58.77 31.72
CA THR A 30 -0.18 59.15 30.65
C THR A 30 -0.68 58.47 29.36
N LYS A 31 -1.14 59.18 28.30
CA LYS A 31 -0.38 59.94 27.29
C LYS A 31 0.84 59.11 26.84
N GLY A 32 1.05 58.66 25.62
CA GLY A 32 0.55 59.00 24.29
C GLY A 32 1.72 58.75 23.31
N LYS A 33 1.41 58.55 22.03
CA LYS A 33 2.28 58.72 20.85
C LYS A 33 3.43 57.73 20.58
N ALA A 34 3.29 57.14 19.38
CA ALA A 34 4.14 57.34 18.20
C ALA A 34 4.97 56.15 17.71
N ALA A 35 4.80 55.94 16.40
CA ALA A 35 5.60 55.13 15.53
C ALA A 35 7.05 55.63 15.44
N THR A 36 8.00 54.70 15.40
CA THR A 36 9.29 54.90 14.73
C THR A 36 9.74 53.59 14.08
N LYS A 37 10.09 53.74 12.81
CA LYS A 37 10.74 52.77 11.93
C LYS A 37 12.13 52.37 12.44
N ALA A 38 12.55 51.20 11.97
CA ALA A 38 13.92 50.80 11.61
C ALA A 38 15.00 50.77 12.70
N ALA A 39 15.49 49.55 13.01
CA ALA A 39 16.90 49.31 13.28
C ALA A 39 17.24 47.81 13.11
N LYS A 40 18.20 47.50 12.22
CA LYS A 40 18.95 46.24 12.19
C LYS A 40 19.80 46.11 13.47
N PRO A 41 20.06 44.88 13.94
CA PRO A 41 21.37 44.53 14.49
C PRO A 41 21.89 43.25 13.81
N ARG A 42 22.99 43.25 13.06
CA ARG A 42 24.41 43.35 13.47
C ARG A 42 24.82 42.23 14.44
N ARG A 43 25.54 41.26 13.84
CA ARG A 43 26.37 40.18 14.41
C ARG A 43 26.92 40.45 15.81
N ARG A 44 26.82 39.45 16.68
CA ARG A 44 27.82 39.15 17.71
C ARG A 44 28.14 37.65 17.73
N ARG A 45 29.42 37.37 17.55
CA ARG A 45 30.10 36.10 17.84
C ARG A 45 29.92 35.76 19.32
N ALA A 46 29.67 34.50 19.62
CA ALA A 46 29.99 33.90 20.92
C ALA A 46 30.95 32.74 20.65
N ARG A 47 32.16 32.85 21.21
CA ARG A 47 33.09 31.75 21.48
C ARG A 47 32.64 31.09 22.79
N ASN A 48 32.65 29.77 22.82
CA ASN A 48 32.87 28.90 23.99
C ASN A 48 33.74 27.78 23.39
N ASP A 49 35.03 27.60 23.70
CA ASP A 49 35.69 27.26 24.97
C ASP A 49 35.05 26.05 25.66
N GLU A 50 35.58 24.85 25.34
CA GLU A 50 35.88 23.74 26.29
C GLU A 50 36.54 22.53 25.56
N PRO A 51 37.21 21.58 26.26
CA PRO A 51 38.66 21.45 26.23
C PRO A 51 39.18 20.13 25.64
N ASP A 52 40.50 20.10 25.50
CA ASP A 52 41.37 19.00 25.11
C ASP A 52 41.18 17.72 25.94
N ASP A 53 41.16 16.57 25.26
CA ASP A 53 41.60 15.31 25.84
C ASP A 53 42.54 14.59 24.85
N PRO A 54 43.72 14.08 25.29
CA PRO A 54 44.76 13.55 24.42
C PRO A 54 44.78 12.01 24.37
N PHE A 55 45.52 11.51 23.39
CA PHE A 55 45.95 10.12 23.17
C PHE A 55 44.97 9.16 22.46
N SER A 56 45.19 8.96 21.16
CA SER A 56 45.64 7.64 20.71
C SER A 56 46.46 7.78 19.44
N ASP A 57 47.69 7.36 19.60
CA ASP A 57 48.74 7.22 18.60
C ASP A 57 48.47 6.00 17.70
N SER A 58 49.33 5.88 16.70
CA SER A 58 49.63 4.72 15.86
C SER A 58 48.95 4.58 14.49
N SER A 59 49.78 4.98 13.51
CA SER A 59 50.16 4.21 12.33
C SER A 59 49.19 4.13 11.16
N ASP A 60 49.62 4.07 9.91
CA ASP A 60 50.89 4.26 9.19
C ASP A 60 50.51 3.74 7.79
N SER A 61 50.68 4.51 6.73
CA SER A 61 51.13 4.02 5.41
C SER A 61 50.80 4.96 4.24
N SER A 62 51.89 5.38 3.59
CA SER A 62 52.09 5.52 2.15
C SER A 62 51.33 6.61 1.38
N ASP A 63 51.91 7.80 1.46
CA ASP A 63 52.57 8.50 0.35
C ASP A 63 52.64 7.73 -0.99
N SER A 64 52.03 8.28 -2.04
CA SER A 64 52.61 8.25 -3.39
C SER A 64 52.13 9.46 -4.18
N SER A 65 53.13 10.17 -4.68
CA SER A 65 53.07 11.41 -5.43
C SER A 65 52.94 11.15 -6.92
N ASP A 66 52.41 12.18 -7.59
CA ASP A 66 52.54 12.55 -9.01
C ASP A 66 53.51 11.73 -9.88
N ASN A 67 53.02 11.29 -11.05
CA ASN A 67 53.70 11.64 -12.29
C ASN A 67 52.82 11.51 -13.54
N SER A 68 52.97 12.53 -14.37
CA SER A 68 52.48 12.72 -15.73
C SER A 68 53.16 11.79 -16.76
N SER A 69 52.38 11.31 -17.72
CA SER A 69 52.79 11.13 -19.14
C SER A 69 51.52 10.86 -19.94
N GLU A 70 51.04 11.79 -20.76
CA GLU A 70 51.34 11.84 -22.20
C GLU A 70 51.35 10.45 -22.84
N ASN A 71 50.21 10.07 -23.41
CA ASN A 71 50.20 9.30 -24.65
C ASN A 71 48.91 9.60 -25.42
N ASP A 72 49.08 10.42 -26.45
CA ASP A 72 48.16 10.55 -27.57
C ASP A 72 48.01 9.19 -28.25
N GLN A 73 46.78 8.70 -28.37
CA GLN A 73 46.42 7.77 -29.42
C GLN A 73 44.94 7.97 -29.78
N ASP A 74 44.76 8.40 -31.03
CA ASP A 74 43.51 8.48 -31.76
C ASP A 74 42.59 7.28 -31.48
N GLU A 75 41.57 7.49 -30.65
CA GLU A 75 40.31 6.77 -30.77
C GLU A 75 39.31 7.76 -31.36
N SER A 76 39.00 7.54 -32.62
CA SER A 76 37.90 8.20 -33.31
C SER A 76 36.62 7.96 -32.53
N ASP A 77 36.17 9.00 -31.82
CA ASP A 77 34.79 9.16 -31.39
C ASP A 77 33.90 9.08 -32.63
N GLU A 78 33.52 7.86 -33.02
CA GLU A 78 32.22 7.65 -33.65
C GLU A 78 31.20 8.09 -32.60
N VAL A 79 30.90 9.39 -32.61
CA VAL A 79 29.68 9.94 -32.06
C VAL A 79 28.58 9.12 -32.71
N VAL A 80 28.09 8.13 -31.97
CA VAL A 80 26.85 7.44 -32.27
C VAL A 80 25.80 8.55 -32.22
N ASN A 81 25.59 9.16 -33.38
CA ASN A 81 24.46 10.01 -33.66
C ASN A 81 23.27 9.11 -33.40
N CYS A 82 22.71 9.21 -32.19
CA CYS A 82 21.42 8.64 -31.89
C CYS A 82 20.48 9.13 -32.99
N LEU A 83 20.10 8.22 -33.90
CA LEU A 83 19.34 8.45 -35.14
C LEU A 83 17.91 8.97 -34.91
N PHE A 84 17.60 9.40 -33.70
CA PHE A 84 16.39 10.15 -33.40
C PHE A 84 16.71 11.62 -33.54
N ALA A 85 16.59 12.15 -34.76
CA ALA A 85 16.27 13.56 -34.94
C ALA A 85 15.10 13.91 -33.97
N PRO A 86 15.06 15.12 -33.38
CA PRO A 86 13.99 15.53 -32.47
C PRO A 86 12.68 15.48 -33.23
N ASN A 87 12.03 14.32 -33.20
CA ASN A 87 10.87 14.01 -33.97
C ASN A 87 9.74 14.79 -33.32
N ASP A 88 9.02 15.62 -34.07
CA ASP A 88 7.88 16.39 -33.54
C ASP A 88 6.87 15.47 -32.84
N ALA A 89 6.82 14.18 -33.18
CA ALA A 89 6.04 13.17 -32.48
C ALA A 89 6.42 12.99 -30.99
N TRP A 90 7.71 13.04 -30.62
CA TRP A 90 8.14 12.96 -29.23
C TRP A 90 7.82 14.24 -28.46
N ARG A 91 7.96 15.42 -29.09
CA ARG A 91 7.52 16.68 -28.48
C ARG A 91 6.00 16.76 -28.37
N THR A 92 5.26 16.27 -29.35
CA THR A 92 3.79 16.21 -29.30
C THR A 92 3.30 15.16 -28.29
N PHE A 93 4.06 14.08 -28.08
CA PHE A 93 3.81 13.11 -27.02
C PHE A 93 4.16 13.69 -25.65
N GLU A 94 5.29 14.38 -25.49
CA GLU A 94 5.65 15.07 -24.25
C GLU A 94 4.65 16.20 -23.95
N ASP A 95 4.36 17.08 -24.90
CA ASP A 95 3.38 18.15 -24.74
C ASP A 95 1.97 17.57 -24.53
N GLY A 96 1.57 16.52 -25.24
CA GLY A 96 0.27 15.86 -25.07
C GLY A 96 0.14 15.13 -23.74
N MET A 97 1.14 14.35 -23.34
CA MET A 97 1.17 13.60 -22.08
C MET A 97 1.36 14.57 -20.91
N PHE A 98 2.32 15.48 -20.96
CA PHE A 98 2.58 16.43 -19.87
C PHE A 98 1.61 17.62 -19.83
N ASP A 99 1.01 18.13 -20.91
CA ASP A 99 -0.06 19.15 -20.81
C ASP A 99 -1.39 18.56 -20.35
N THR A 100 -1.74 17.34 -20.78
CA THR A 100 -2.93 16.66 -20.22
C THR A 100 -2.73 16.22 -18.77
N LEU A 101 -1.49 15.90 -18.38
CA LEU A 101 -1.12 15.60 -17.00
C LEU A 101 -0.91 16.90 -16.16
N THR A 102 -0.59 18.06 -16.75
CA THR A 102 -0.40 19.34 -16.02
C THR A 102 -1.64 20.24 -16.00
N ASP A 103 -2.78 19.83 -16.57
CA ASP A 103 -4.07 20.51 -16.31
C ASP A 103 -4.50 20.30 -14.85
N LYS A 104 -3.90 21.11 -13.97
CA LYS A 104 -4.24 21.24 -12.56
C LYS A 104 -5.75 21.44 -12.38
N GLY A 105 -6.40 22.11 -13.34
CA GLY A 105 -7.84 22.31 -13.37
C GLY A 105 -8.60 21.00 -13.56
N ARG A 106 -8.17 20.12 -14.48
CA ARG A 106 -8.78 18.79 -14.70
C ARG A 106 -8.58 17.87 -13.51
N ILE A 107 -7.36 17.75 -12.97
CA ILE A 107 -7.09 16.94 -11.77
C ILE A 107 -7.95 17.41 -10.61
N HIS A 108 -8.03 18.73 -10.40
CA HIS A 108 -8.87 19.32 -9.36
C HIS A 108 -10.36 19.08 -9.57
N ARG A 109 -10.87 19.23 -10.81
CA ARG A 109 -12.28 18.96 -11.14
C ARG A 109 -12.63 17.49 -10.96
N ALA A 110 -11.75 16.59 -11.39
CA ALA A 110 -11.88 15.15 -11.19
C ALA A 110 -11.94 14.83 -9.71
N PHE A 111 -10.95 15.30 -8.92
CA PHE A 111 -10.93 15.10 -7.48
C PHE A 111 -12.18 15.64 -6.80
N LYS A 112 -12.65 16.85 -7.13
CA LYS A 112 -13.90 17.40 -6.59
C LYS A 112 -15.13 16.57 -6.91
N LYS A 113 -15.15 15.90 -8.07
CA LYS A 113 -16.25 15.03 -8.49
C LYS A 113 -16.27 13.76 -7.64
N THR A 114 -15.12 13.16 -7.40
CA THR A 114 -15.00 11.90 -6.62
C THR A 114 -15.02 12.14 -5.11
N ALA A 115 -14.20 13.07 -4.61
CA ALA A 115 -14.08 13.45 -3.21
C ALA A 115 -14.80 14.79 -2.95
N LYS A 116 -16.14 14.73 -2.84
CA LYS A 116 -16.98 15.89 -2.56
C LYS A 116 -16.58 16.56 -1.22
N PRO A 117 -16.70 17.90 -1.09
CA PRO A 117 -16.52 18.57 0.18
C PRO A 117 -17.41 17.98 1.27
N LEU A 118 -16.91 17.92 2.50
CA LEU A 118 -17.67 17.38 3.62
C LEU A 118 -18.66 18.44 4.10
N THR A 119 -19.87 18.00 4.42
CA THR A 119 -20.81 18.79 5.22
C THR A 119 -20.68 18.36 6.68
N LEU A 120 -21.12 19.21 7.61
CA LEU A 120 -21.12 18.85 9.03
C LEU A 120 -22.03 17.63 9.29
N GLU A 121 -23.19 17.58 8.63
CA GLU A 121 -24.14 16.48 8.72
C GLU A 121 -23.52 15.16 8.24
N THR A 122 -22.88 15.16 7.08
CA THR A 122 -22.17 13.98 6.57
C THR A 122 -21.04 13.54 7.50
N LEU A 123 -20.33 14.49 8.12
CA LEU A 123 -19.26 14.16 9.05
C LEU A 123 -19.81 13.57 10.36
N ASP A 124 -20.93 14.09 10.87
CA ASP A 124 -21.60 13.55 12.05
C ASP A 124 -22.27 12.19 11.78
N GLU A 125 -22.71 11.94 10.54
CA GLU A 125 -23.22 10.63 10.09
C GLU A 125 -22.09 9.59 10.01
N LEU A 126 -20.93 9.95 9.46
CA LEU A 126 -19.78 9.05 9.35
C LEU A 126 -19.12 8.77 10.71
N LEU A 127 -19.07 9.77 11.58
CA LEU A 127 -18.51 9.66 12.93
C LEU A 127 -19.54 10.09 13.98
N PRO A 128 -20.55 9.25 14.24
CA PRO A 128 -21.61 9.57 15.16
C PRO A 128 -21.13 9.44 16.60
N GLU A 129 -21.54 10.41 17.43
CA GLU A 129 -21.26 10.38 18.87
C GLU A 129 -21.95 9.19 19.53
N ARG A 130 -23.21 8.96 19.14
CA ARG A 130 -24.03 7.80 19.54
C ARG A 130 -24.51 7.11 18.28
N LEU A 131 -24.47 5.78 18.27
CA LEU A 131 -24.99 5.01 17.15
C LEU A 131 -26.50 5.27 16.96
N PRO A 132 -26.99 5.30 15.71
CA PRO A 132 -28.43 5.35 15.46
C PRO A 132 -29.10 4.03 15.85
N ASP A 133 -30.40 4.06 16.16
CA ASP A 133 -31.16 2.87 16.57
C ASP A 133 -31.08 1.71 15.57
N SER A 134 -30.92 2.03 14.28
CA SER A 134 -30.76 1.06 13.19
C SER A 134 -29.43 0.29 13.22
N ALA A 135 -28.45 0.73 14.00
CA ALA A 135 -27.15 0.08 14.11
C ALA A 135 -27.11 -1.02 15.19
N PHE A 136 -28.14 -1.12 16.03
CA PHE A 136 -28.28 -2.19 17.02
C PHE A 136 -28.84 -3.45 16.36
N ASN A 137 -28.26 -4.58 16.72
CA ASN A 137 -28.66 -5.90 16.24
C ASN A 137 -28.42 -6.94 17.35
N ASP A 138 -28.72 -8.22 17.07
CA ASP A 138 -28.52 -9.30 18.06
C ASP A 138 -27.06 -9.38 18.55
N ASP A 139 -26.11 -9.00 17.71
CA ASP A 139 -24.67 -8.97 18.03
C ASP A 139 -24.25 -7.70 18.80
N TRP A 140 -25.04 -6.63 18.85
CA TRP A 140 -24.69 -5.35 19.47
C TRP A 140 -25.93 -4.62 20.00
N THR A 141 -26.16 -4.68 21.30
CA THR A 141 -27.35 -4.10 21.95
C THR A 141 -27.10 -2.68 22.43
N GLU A 142 -28.16 -1.98 22.82
CA GLU A 142 -28.06 -0.67 23.46
C GLU A 142 -27.31 -0.73 24.80
N GLU A 143 -27.45 -1.86 25.53
CA GLU A 143 -26.73 -2.10 26.79
C GLU A 143 -25.21 -2.22 26.55
N ASP A 144 -24.80 -2.92 25.48
CA ASP A 144 -23.39 -3.03 25.09
C ASP A 144 -22.80 -1.66 24.73
N GLU A 145 -23.54 -0.85 23.98
CA GLU A 145 -23.13 0.51 23.60
C GLU A 145 -23.02 1.41 24.83
N GLN A 146 -23.98 1.35 25.75
CA GLN A 146 -23.94 2.15 26.97
C GLN A 146 -22.76 1.74 27.87
N ALA A 147 -22.51 0.43 28.03
CA ALA A 147 -21.37 -0.07 28.80
C ALA A 147 -20.04 0.41 28.19
N LEU A 148 -19.92 0.40 26.86
CA LEU A 148 -18.74 0.90 26.16
C LEU A 148 -18.57 2.43 26.31
N LEU A 149 -19.67 3.19 26.30
CA LEU A 149 -19.64 4.64 26.54
C LEU A 149 -19.22 4.97 27.97
N ASP A 150 -19.69 4.21 28.96
CA ASP A 150 -19.31 4.38 30.35
C ASP A 150 -17.81 4.09 30.55
N GLU A 151 -17.29 3.01 29.93
CA GLU A 151 -15.85 2.72 29.90
C GLU A 151 -15.07 3.86 29.24
N TRP A 152 -15.58 4.39 28.11
CA TRP A 152 -14.96 5.49 27.38
C TRP A 152 -14.95 6.81 28.16
N GLU A 153 -15.92 7.08 29.02
CA GLU A 153 -15.92 8.26 29.89
C GLU A 153 -14.75 8.27 30.88
N THR A 154 -14.30 7.09 31.29
CA THR A 154 -13.19 6.94 32.24
C THR A 154 -11.80 6.92 31.57
N ASP A 155 -11.74 6.87 30.24
CA ASP A 155 -10.49 6.65 29.53
C ASP A 155 -9.59 7.90 29.43
N GLU A 156 -8.30 7.74 29.72
CA GLU A 156 -7.32 8.83 29.63
C GLU A 156 -7.15 9.36 28.19
N ARG A 157 -7.32 8.53 27.16
CA ARG A 157 -7.20 8.94 25.75
C ARG A 157 -8.29 9.92 25.33
N ARG A 158 -9.40 10.00 26.08
CA ARG A 158 -10.46 10.98 25.88
C ARG A 158 -10.04 12.38 26.33
N THR A 159 -9.24 12.47 27.40
CA THR A 159 -8.87 13.76 28.04
C THR A 159 -7.63 14.39 27.42
N ASP A 160 -6.75 13.60 26.81
CA ASP A 160 -5.62 14.08 26.01
C ASP A 160 -5.79 13.69 24.52
N PRO A 161 -6.78 14.28 23.81
CA PRO A 161 -6.93 14.06 22.39
C PRO A 161 -5.64 14.56 21.72
N CYS A 162 -4.93 13.63 21.03
CA CYS A 162 -3.65 13.86 20.35
C CYS A 162 -3.42 15.32 20.01
N LYS A 163 -2.32 15.94 20.49
CA LYS A 163 -1.96 17.34 20.21
C LYS A 163 -2.35 17.70 18.79
N THR A 164 -3.51 18.37 18.65
CA THR A 164 -4.13 18.53 17.33
C THR A 164 -3.37 19.61 16.61
N ASP A 165 -2.40 19.21 15.81
CA ASP A 165 -1.75 20.11 14.89
C ASP A 165 -2.64 20.30 13.65
N GLY A 166 -2.32 21.33 12.86
CA GLY A 166 -3.01 21.58 11.61
C GLY A 166 -2.84 20.45 10.58
N GLN A 167 -1.85 19.56 10.74
CA GLN A 167 -1.60 18.46 9.81
C GLN A 167 -2.53 17.27 10.07
N LEU A 168 -2.77 16.90 11.32
CA LEU A 168 -3.76 15.90 11.69
C LEU A 168 -5.14 16.31 11.20
N THR A 169 -5.53 17.57 11.39
CA THR A 169 -6.80 18.10 10.87
C THR A 169 -6.92 17.92 9.35
N LYS A 170 -5.85 18.23 8.61
CA LYS A 170 -5.81 18.05 7.14
C LYS A 170 -5.86 16.58 6.74
N CYS A 171 -5.11 15.73 7.43
CA CYS A 171 -5.13 14.29 7.24
C CYS A 171 -6.55 13.75 7.41
N PHE A 172 -7.20 14.12 8.51
CA PHE A 172 -8.57 13.73 8.83
C PHE A 172 -9.57 14.09 7.72
N LYS A 173 -9.51 15.33 7.21
CA LYS A 173 -10.34 15.77 6.09
C LYS A 173 -10.14 14.92 4.83
N VAL A 174 -8.89 14.61 4.49
CA VAL A 174 -8.56 13.83 3.29
C VAL A 174 -9.10 12.42 3.40
N PHE A 175 -8.85 11.75 4.52
CA PHE A 175 -9.29 10.38 4.75
C PHE A 175 -10.81 10.25 4.68
N ILE A 176 -11.54 11.12 5.38
CA ILE A 176 -13.01 11.06 5.37
C ILE A 176 -13.58 11.38 3.99
N ARG A 177 -12.93 12.25 3.21
CA ARG A 177 -13.39 12.55 1.84
C ARG A 177 -13.16 11.42 0.85
N ILE A 178 -11.99 10.79 0.92
CA ILE A 178 -11.55 9.79 -0.06
C ILE A 178 -12.07 8.41 0.33
N PHE A 179 -11.87 8.01 1.59
CA PHE A 179 -12.15 6.67 2.07
C PHE A 179 -13.44 6.57 2.87
N ARG A 180 -14.08 7.69 3.22
CA ARG A 180 -15.26 7.73 4.13
C ARG A 180 -14.99 7.16 5.52
N GLU A 181 -13.72 7.05 5.90
CA GLU A 181 -13.29 6.56 7.20
C GLU A 181 -12.28 7.52 7.82
N SER A 182 -12.22 7.56 9.16
CA SER A 182 -11.20 8.36 9.84
C SER A 182 -9.81 7.74 9.65
N PRO A 183 -8.74 8.54 9.63
CA PRO A 183 -7.39 7.98 9.55
C PRO A 183 -7.07 7.08 10.75
N ILE A 184 -7.70 7.33 11.91
CA ILE A 184 -7.51 6.54 13.14
C ILE A 184 -8.12 5.15 12.96
N GLU A 185 -9.30 5.03 12.35
CA GLU A 185 -9.88 3.73 12.00
C GLU A 185 -9.04 2.98 10.98
N VAL A 186 -8.47 3.69 9.98
CA VAL A 186 -7.59 3.07 9.00
C VAL A 186 -6.32 2.50 9.65
N VAL A 187 -5.71 3.25 10.58
CA VAL A 187 -4.56 2.79 11.38
C VAL A 187 -5.04 2.16 12.69
N SER A 188 -5.85 1.11 12.58
CA SER A 188 -6.40 0.38 13.72
C SER A 188 -6.43 -1.13 13.48
N PRO A 189 -6.72 -1.93 14.53
CA PRO A 189 -6.89 -3.38 14.40
C PRO A 189 -7.93 -3.80 13.36
N LYS A 190 -8.89 -2.93 13.01
CA LYS A 190 -9.85 -3.14 11.90
C LYS A 190 -9.14 -3.54 10.60
N TYR A 191 -8.04 -2.85 10.28
CA TYR A 191 -7.18 -3.13 9.14
C TYR A 191 -5.86 -3.77 9.55
N ARG A 192 -5.79 -4.41 10.73
CA ARG A 192 -4.57 -5.02 11.27
C ARG A 192 -3.38 -4.06 11.26
N LEU A 193 -3.59 -2.79 11.51
CA LEU A 193 -2.54 -1.77 11.57
C LEU A 193 -2.55 -1.14 12.96
N GLU A 194 -1.40 -0.71 13.43
CA GLU A 194 -1.31 0.08 14.65
C GLU A 194 -0.17 1.08 14.56
N TRP A 195 -0.27 2.17 15.31
CA TRP A 195 0.83 3.12 15.39
C TRP A 195 2.01 2.50 16.13
N ASP A 196 3.19 2.52 15.51
CA ASP A 196 4.41 2.00 16.13
C ASP A 196 4.85 2.91 17.30
N THR A 197 4.51 2.50 18.52
CA THR A 197 4.89 3.18 19.76
C THR A 197 6.21 2.70 20.34
N ASP A 198 6.76 1.60 19.81
CA ASP A 198 7.93 0.93 20.40
C ASP A 198 9.24 1.58 19.95
N GLN A 199 9.19 2.39 18.88
CA GLN A 199 10.36 3.11 18.39
C GLN A 199 10.86 4.17 19.39
N PRO A 200 12.18 4.21 19.67
CA PRO A 200 12.75 5.17 20.61
C PRO A 200 12.50 6.60 20.14
N GLY A 201 11.92 7.42 21.02
CA GLY A 201 11.59 8.82 20.72
C GLY A 201 10.27 9.02 19.97
N VAL A 202 9.53 7.93 19.66
CA VAL A 202 8.16 8.01 19.18
C VAL A 202 7.21 8.12 20.37
N GLY A 203 6.40 9.17 20.39
CA GLY A 203 5.40 9.38 21.43
C GLY A 203 4.13 8.56 21.17
N VAL A 204 3.26 8.54 22.18
CA VAL A 204 1.90 7.94 22.10
C VAL A 204 1.05 8.57 20.99
N HIS A 205 1.40 9.79 20.56
CA HIS A 205 0.71 10.51 19.50
C HIS A 205 1.47 10.46 18.18
N TRP A 206 0.70 10.54 17.10
CA TRP A 206 1.26 10.66 15.76
C TRP A 206 2.10 11.92 15.60
N SER A 207 3.26 11.77 14.98
CA SER A 207 4.09 12.91 14.63
C SER A 207 3.46 13.72 13.49
N THR A 208 3.75 15.02 13.44
CA THR A 208 3.37 15.89 12.30
C THR A 208 3.82 15.31 10.97
N ARG A 209 4.99 14.66 10.94
CA ARG A 209 5.55 14.02 9.74
C ARG A 209 4.76 12.79 9.33
N PHE A 210 4.36 11.95 10.29
CA PHE A 210 3.48 10.81 10.04
C PHE A 210 2.16 11.28 9.42
N CYS A 211 1.48 12.25 10.05
CA CYS A 211 0.23 12.81 9.54
C CYS A 211 0.38 13.40 8.13
N THR A 212 1.53 14.02 7.83
CA THR A 212 1.85 14.59 6.52
C THR A 212 2.00 13.50 5.47
N HIS A 213 2.85 12.49 5.72
CA HIS A 213 3.05 11.38 4.79
C HIS A 213 1.75 10.59 4.57
N LEU A 214 1.01 10.32 5.65
CA LEU A 214 -0.24 9.55 5.58
C LEU A 214 -1.28 10.26 4.71
N ARG A 215 -1.40 11.59 4.88
CA ARG A 215 -2.24 12.44 4.02
C ARG A 215 -1.78 12.41 2.57
N ASP A 216 -0.48 12.60 2.32
CA ASP A 216 0.07 12.67 0.97
C ASP A 216 -0.22 11.35 0.23
N LEU A 217 0.02 10.23 0.90
CA LEU A 217 -0.31 8.90 0.39
C LEU A 217 -1.79 8.74 0.10
N ALA A 218 -2.69 9.14 1.00
CA ALA A 218 -4.14 8.96 0.81
C ALA A 218 -4.69 9.61 -0.47
N THR A 219 -4.05 10.67 -0.96
CA THR A 219 -4.45 11.35 -2.20
C THR A 219 -3.98 10.65 -3.48
N HIS A 220 -3.15 9.61 -3.38
CA HIS A 220 -2.54 8.98 -4.53
C HIS A 220 -3.57 8.15 -5.33
N PRO A 221 -3.62 8.26 -6.67
CA PRO A 221 -4.66 7.66 -7.50
C PRO A 221 -4.61 6.12 -7.55
N ILE A 222 -3.45 5.51 -7.30
CA ILE A 222 -3.28 4.04 -7.32
C ILE A 222 -4.23 3.31 -6.36
N TRP A 223 -4.76 4.00 -5.34
CA TRP A 223 -5.67 3.39 -4.37
C TRP A 223 -7.10 3.27 -4.88
N GLU A 224 -7.48 4.02 -5.92
CA GLU A 224 -8.86 4.03 -6.45
C GLU A 224 -9.94 4.26 -5.38
N GLN A 225 -9.64 5.06 -4.34
CA GLN A 225 -10.48 5.23 -3.13
C GLN A 225 -10.77 3.94 -2.35
N ASN A 226 -10.02 2.86 -2.60
CA ASN A 226 -10.12 1.62 -1.86
C ASN A 226 -9.21 1.65 -0.63
N VAL A 227 -9.82 1.77 0.54
CA VAL A 227 -9.14 1.75 1.85
C VAL A 227 -8.44 0.42 2.13
N ASN A 228 -8.96 -0.71 1.63
CA ASN A 228 -8.32 -2.02 1.82
C ASN A 228 -7.02 -2.09 1.03
N LEU A 229 -6.99 -1.53 -0.18
CA LEU A 229 -5.76 -1.46 -0.99
C LEU A 229 -4.71 -0.55 -0.34
N PHE A 230 -5.16 0.59 0.18
CA PHE A 230 -4.32 1.50 0.96
C PHE A 230 -3.73 0.82 2.21
N ALA A 231 -4.56 0.10 2.97
CA ALA A 231 -4.14 -0.65 4.13
C ALA A 231 -3.20 -1.81 3.76
N ALA A 232 -3.48 -2.54 2.68
CA ALA A 232 -2.63 -3.63 2.21
C ALA A 232 -1.23 -3.13 1.83
N ALA A 233 -1.10 -1.96 1.20
CA ALA A 233 0.20 -1.36 0.91
C ALA A 233 1.00 -1.03 2.18
N MET A 234 0.32 -0.52 3.21
CA MET A 234 0.91 -0.25 4.52
C MET A 234 1.36 -1.54 5.23
N GLN A 235 0.51 -2.58 5.22
CA GLN A 235 0.87 -3.89 5.75
C GLN A 235 2.06 -4.50 5.00
N TYR A 236 2.07 -4.42 3.67
CA TYR A 236 3.16 -4.93 2.82
C TYR A 236 4.50 -4.29 3.19
N ALA A 237 4.53 -2.96 3.36
CA ALA A 237 5.72 -2.23 3.76
C ALA A 237 6.25 -2.70 5.13
N VAL A 238 5.36 -2.88 6.11
CA VAL A 238 5.74 -3.37 7.44
C VAL A 238 6.27 -4.81 7.34
N ILE A 239 5.59 -5.69 6.61
CA ILE A 239 6.00 -7.10 6.41
C ILE A 239 7.39 -7.19 5.79
N LEU A 240 7.70 -6.36 4.79
CA LEU A 240 9.04 -6.30 4.20
C LEU A 240 10.07 -5.83 5.24
N ARG A 241 9.79 -4.74 5.96
CA ARG A 241 10.72 -4.18 6.95
C ARG A 241 11.02 -5.15 8.10
N THR A 242 10.00 -5.84 8.61
CA THR A 242 10.14 -6.80 9.72
C THR A 242 10.46 -8.20 9.23
N TYR A 243 10.64 -8.37 7.92
CA TYR A 243 10.88 -9.65 7.27
C TYR A 243 9.92 -10.75 7.78
N ASP A 244 8.65 -10.37 7.91
CA ASP A 244 7.60 -11.20 8.51
C ASP A 244 7.26 -12.36 7.57
N ARG A 245 7.42 -13.58 8.06
CA ARG A 245 7.18 -14.82 7.30
C ARG A 245 5.84 -15.45 7.60
N ARG A 246 5.03 -14.84 8.46
CA ARG A 246 3.68 -15.33 8.78
C ARG A 246 2.78 -15.19 7.57
N THR A 247 1.79 -16.08 7.46
CA THR A 247 0.80 -16.02 6.37
C THR A 247 0.09 -14.67 6.36
N TRP A 248 0.27 -13.91 5.29
CA TRP A 248 -0.37 -12.62 5.13
C TRP A 248 -1.84 -12.78 4.76
N ARG A 249 -2.71 -12.63 5.76
CA ARG A 249 -4.17 -12.63 5.55
C ARG A 249 -4.62 -11.23 5.14
N VAL A 250 -4.74 -11.00 3.84
CA VAL A 250 -5.37 -9.78 3.33
C VAL A 250 -6.87 -9.97 3.33
N ARG A 251 -7.60 -9.07 3.99
CA ARG A 251 -9.07 -9.07 3.94
C ARG A 251 -9.50 -8.20 2.77
N TYR A 252 -10.00 -8.82 1.72
CA TYR A 252 -10.76 -8.12 0.68
C TYR A 252 -12.24 -8.40 0.93
N HIS A 253 -12.96 -7.49 1.58
CA HIS A 253 -14.42 -7.62 1.68
C HIS A 253 -15.09 -7.47 0.30
N GLN A 254 -14.43 -6.74 -0.61
CA GLN A 254 -14.72 -6.66 -2.04
C GLN A 254 -13.36 -6.52 -2.74
N ALA A 255 -12.92 -7.54 -3.48
CA ALA A 255 -11.72 -7.42 -4.28
C ALA A 255 -11.91 -6.22 -5.23
N PRO A 256 -11.05 -5.18 -5.21
CA PRO A 256 -11.15 -4.09 -6.17
C PRO A 256 -11.16 -4.72 -7.57
N ASN A 257 -12.26 -4.51 -8.30
CA ASN A 257 -12.44 -4.87 -9.69
C ASN A 257 -12.30 -6.37 -10.06
N MET A 258 -12.48 -7.32 -9.14
CA MET A 258 -12.25 -8.75 -9.43
C MET A 258 -10.88 -8.98 -10.11
N ASP A 259 -9.87 -8.18 -9.74
CA ASP A 259 -8.58 -8.23 -10.43
C ASP A 259 -7.95 -9.61 -10.21
N GLU A 260 -7.74 -10.33 -11.32
CA GLU A 260 -7.16 -11.67 -11.38
C GLU A 260 -5.84 -11.73 -10.62
N PHE A 261 -5.09 -10.61 -10.56
CA PHE A 261 -3.89 -10.50 -9.75
C PHE A 261 -4.10 -10.87 -8.29
N TRP A 262 -5.15 -10.34 -7.64
CA TRP A 262 -5.38 -10.60 -6.21
C TRP A 262 -5.82 -12.03 -5.95
N ALA A 263 -6.59 -12.63 -6.86
CA ALA A 263 -6.94 -14.05 -6.78
C ALA A 263 -5.69 -14.94 -6.92
N VAL A 264 -4.81 -14.64 -7.87
CA VAL A 264 -3.53 -15.37 -8.03
C VAL A 264 -2.62 -15.13 -6.82
N PHE A 265 -2.64 -13.93 -6.25
CA PHE A 265 -1.87 -13.57 -5.06
C PHE A 265 -2.32 -14.36 -3.84
N GLU A 266 -3.63 -14.37 -3.55
CA GLU A 266 -4.22 -15.12 -2.44
C GLU A 266 -3.93 -16.62 -2.56
N GLU A 267 -4.11 -17.20 -3.75
CA GLU A 267 -3.81 -18.61 -3.99
C GLU A 267 -2.32 -18.92 -3.76
N GLU A 268 -1.41 -18.04 -4.19
CA GLU A 268 0.03 -18.24 -3.96
C GLU A 268 0.42 -18.08 -2.49
N VAL A 269 -0.24 -17.19 -1.75
CA VAL A 269 -0.09 -17.08 -0.29
C VAL A 269 -0.52 -18.37 0.39
N GLU A 270 -1.69 -18.93 0.03
CA GLU A 270 -2.20 -20.19 0.59
C GLU A 270 -1.27 -21.37 0.28
N ARG A 271 -0.78 -21.47 -0.95
CA ARG A 271 0.23 -22.49 -1.32
C ARG A 271 1.55 -22.33 -0.60
N SER A 272 1.84 -21.14 -0.08
CA SER A 272 3.10 -20.81 0.60
C SER A 272 3.04 -21.00 2.11
N VAL A 273 1.86 -21.32 2.66
CA VAL A 273 1.69 -21.63 4.09
C VAL A 273 2.63 -22.77 4.49
N GLY A 274 3.39 -22.57 5.58
CA GLY A 274 4.38 -23.54 6.07
C GLY A 274 5.71 -23.58 5.30
N LYS A 275 5.84 -22.88 4.16
CA LYS A 275 7.09 -22.87 3.37
C LYS A 275 8.10 -21.82 3.85
N ASN A 276 7.74 -20.98 4.82
CA ASN A 276 8.59 -19.89 5.33
C ASN A 276 9.15 -18.95 4.23
N LEU A 277 8.39 -18.74 3.16
CA LEU A 277 8.76 -17.81 2.10
C LEU A 277 8.49 -16.37 2.56
N ASN A 278 9.41 -15.45 2.27
CA ASN A 278 9.14 -14.03 2.47
C ASN A 278 8.14 -13.54 1.40
N LEU A 279 7.44 -12.45 1.72
CA LEU A 279 6.35 -11.97 0.88
C LEU A 279 6.83 -11.52 -0.51
N ALA A 280 8.06 -10.99 -0.62
CA ALA A 280 8.67 -10.64 -1.90
C ALA A 280 8.83 -11.86 -2.85
N LYS A 281 9.20 -13.04 -2.32
CA LYS A 281 9.27 -14.27 -3.13
C LYS A 281 7.89 -14.75 -3.57
N ILE A 282 6.89 -14.65 -2.68
CA ILE A 282 5.49 -14.97 -3.02
C ILE A 282 5.04 -14.06 -4.18
N HIS A 283 5.27 -12.76 -4.07
CA HIS A 283 4.95 -11.80 -5.13
C HIS A 283 5.71 -12.07 -6.44
N ALA A 284 6.99 -12.45 -6.38
CA ALA A 284 7.74 -12.85 -7.56
C ALA A 284 7.13 -14.08 -8.27
N ASN A 285 6.65 -15.07 -7.50
CA ASN A 285 5.93 -16.24 -8.03
C ASN A 285 4.60 -15.83 -8.68
N VAL A 286 3.84 -14.94 -8.04
CA VAL A 286 2.60 -14.37 -8.62
C VAL A 286 2.89 -13.72 -9.96
N ARG A 287 3.92 -12.88 -10.04
CA ARG A 287 4.34 -12.24 -11.29
C ARG A 287 4.80 -13.24 -12.36
N LYS A 288 5.44 -14.34 -11.96
CA LYS A 288 5.85 -15.41 -12.87
C LYS A 288 4.61 -16.10 -13.45
N ARG A 289 3.66 -16.49 -12.61
CA ARG A 289 2.42 -17.15 -13.01
C ARG A 289 1.53 -16.27 -13.90
N MET A 290 1.42 -14.98 -13.58
CA MET A 290 0.71 -14.01 -14.44
C MET A 290 1.32 -13.96 -15.85
N ARG A 291 2.66 -13.97 -15.96
CA ARG A 291 3.36 -13.99 -17.26
C ARG A 291 3.15 -15.30 -18.02
N GLU A 292 3.22 -16.44 -17.33
CA GLU A 292 2.97 -17.77 -17.92
C GLU A 292 1.55 -17.90 -18.47
N ASN A 293 0.58 -17.26 -17.81
CA ASN A 293 -0.81 -17.21 -18.25
C ASN A 293 -1.10 -16.08 -19.26
N HIS A 294 -0.07 -15.41 -19.78
CA HIS A 294 -0.19 -14.26 -20.70
C HIS A 294 -1.08 -13.12 -20.18
N LYS A 295 -1.11 -12.91 -18.86
CA LYS A 295 -1.87 -11.85 -18.21
C LYS A 295 -1.02 -10.59 -18.02
N ALA A 296 -1.65 -9.44 -18.16
CA ALA A 296 -1.01 -8.15 -17.90
C ALA A 296 -0.65 -8.03 -16.41
N ILE A 297 0.56 -7.54 -16.12
CA ILE A 297 0.98 -7.27 -14.74
C ILE A 297 0.40 -5.92 -14.33
N PRO A 298 -0.47 -5.85 -13.31
CA PRO A 298 -1.10 -4.59 -12.91
C PRO A 298 -0.09 -3.62 -12.28
N ILE A 299 -0.46 -2.34 -12.25
CA ILE A 299 0.38 -1.27 -11.71
C ILE A 299 0.71 -1.52 -10.23
N ILE A 300 -0.22 -2.07 -9.45
CA ILE A 300 0.03 -2.38 -8.03
C ILE A 300 1.18 -3.38 -7.83
N SER A 301 1.32 -4.36 -8.73
CA SER A 301 2.43 -5.31 -8.70
C SER A 301 3.76 -4.62 -9.00
N ARG A 302 3.78 -3.63 -9.91
CA ARG A 302 4.99 -2.82 -10.16
C ARG A 302 5.36 -1.98 -8.94
N PHE A 303 4.38 -1.38 -8.28
CA PHE A 303 4.58 -0.67 -7.02
C PHE A 303 5.16 -1.58 -5.93
N PHE A 304 4.65 -2.81 -5.77
CA PHE A 304 5.23 -3.77 -4.82
C PHE A 304 6.67 -4.12 -5.14
N SER A 305 7.02 -4.32 -6.42
CA SER A 305 8.42 -4.54 -6.81
C SER A 305 9.32 -3.31 -6.56
N ALA A 306 8.81 -2.09 -6.73
CA ALA A 306 9.56 -0.89 -6.35
C ALA A 306 9.78 -0.81 -4.83
N LEU A 307 8.76 -1.19 -4.04
CA LEU A 307 8.84 -1.21 -2.59
C LEU A 307 9.83 -2.27 -2.07
N GLU A 308 9.85 -3.45 -2.69
CA GLU A 308 10.83 -4.52 -2.44
C GLU A 308 12.27 -4.08 -2.74
N ALA A 309 12.47 -3.27 -3.77
CA ALA A 309 13.80 -2.75 -4.11
C ALA A 309 14.31 -1.69 -3.09
N ILE A 310 13.39 -0.98 -2.43
CA ILE A 310 13.71 0.08 -1.47
C ILE A 310 13.95 -0.47 -0.07
N ILE A 311 13.19 -1.48 0.35
CA ILE A 311 13.26 -2.06 1.69
C ILE A 311 14.18 -3.30 1.63
N PRO A 312 15.41 -3.23 2.16
CA PRO A 312 16.32 -4.35 2.11
C PRO A 312 15.80 -5.52 2.96
N ASP A 313 16.07 -6.74 2.49
CA ASP A 313 15.86 -7.95 3.29
C ASP A 313 16.77 -7.91 4.52
N ASP A 314 16.17 -7.88 5.73
CA ASP A 314 16.89 -8.05 6.99
C ASP A 314 16.45 -9.34 7.69
N PRO A 315 17.15 -10.46 7.46
CA PRO A 315 16.85 -11.73 8.12
C PRO A 315 16.99 -11.68 9.64
N ALA A 316 17.74 -10.71 10.20
CA ALA A 316 17.90 -10.59 11.65
C ALA A 316 16.63 -10.05 12.33
N ALA A 317 15.81 -9.29 11.60
CA ALA A 317 14.53 -8.77 12.06
C ALA A 317 13.36 -9.77 11.93
N ALA A 318 13.62 -10.98 11.41
CA ALA A 318 12.60 -11.94 10.97
C ALA A 318 11.62 -12.35 12.08
N ILE A 319 10.33 -12.12 11.82
CA ILE A 319 9.25 -12.69 12.63
C ILE A 319 8.91 -14.08 12.06
N ALA A 320 9.12 -15.11 12.88
CA ALA A 320 8.85 -16.49 12.50
C ALA A 320 7.33 -16.80 12.41
N GLU A 321 6.98 -17.77 11.56
CA GLU A 321 5.58 -18.19 11.31
C GLU A 321 4.84 -18.60 12.60
N ASN A 322 5.56 -19.15 13.58
CA ASN A 322 5.01 -19.67 14.83
C ASN A 322 4.79 -18.61 15.92
N SER A 323 5.05 -17.32 15.64
CA SER A 323 4.82 -16.25 16.60
C SER A 323 3.31 -16.01 16.76
N SER A 324 2.74 -16.46 17.88
CA SER A 324 1.29 -16.49 18.15
C SER A 324 0.68 -15.13 18.47
N THR A 325 1.47 -14.05 18.55
CA THR A 325 1.05 -12.84 19.27
C THR A 325 0.67 -11.64 18.40
N VAL A 326 1.05 -11.58 17.13
CA VAL A 326 0.93 -10.30 16.40
C VAL A 326 -0.31 -10.27 15.50
N SER A 327 -1.43 -9.76 16.03
CA SER A 327 -2.67 -9.53 15.28
C SER A 327 -2.54 -8.34 14.30
N THR A 328 -1.66 -7.38 14.63
CA THR A 328 -1.54 -6.04 14.04
C THR A 328 -0.12 -5.73 13.54
N PHE A 329 0.00 -4.90 12.52
CA PHE A 329 1.27 -4.47 11.93
C PHE A 329 1.61 -3.06 12.43
N PRO A 330 2.67 -2.88 13.25
CA PRO A 330 3.08 -1.58 13.75
C PRO A 330 3.68 -0.75 12.61
N ILE A 331 3.00 0.32 12.22
CA ILE A 331 3.41 1.21 11.14
C ILE A 331 4.09 2.46 11.68
N GLY A 332 5.28 2.73 11.15
CA GLY A 332 6.07 3.91 11.48
C GLY A 332 6.08 4.97 10.38
N THR A 333 6.70 6.12 10.69
CA THR A 333 6.91 7.18 9.68
C THR A 333 7.86 6.74 8.56
N GLY A 334 8.80 5.83 8.86
CA GLY A 334 9.72 5.24 7.89
C GLY A 334 8.99 4.42 6.83
N ASP A 335 8.02 3.60 7.23
CA ASP A 335 7.21 2.78 6.31
C ASP A 335 6.46 3.65 5.30
N LEU A 336 5.77 4.69 5.78
CA LEU A 336 5.09 5.65 4.90
C LEU A 336 6.07 6.35 3.95
N SER A 337 7.28 6.69 4.42
CA SER A 337 8.30 7.28 3.57
C SER A 337 8.78 6.32 2.47
N ASN A 338 8.87 5.03 2.76
CA ASN A 338 9.27 4.02 1.79
C ASN A 338 8.16 3.80 0.75
N ILE A 339 6.89 3.81 1.17
CA ILE A 339 5.75 3.75 0.25
C ILE A 339 5.76 4.95 -0.69
N ILE A 340 5.96 6.18 -0.18
CA ILE A 340 6.06 7.39 -1.04
C ILE A 340 7.18 7.24 -2.07
N LYS A 341 8.37 6.83 -1.64
CA LYS A 341 9.51 6.62 -2.55
C LYS A 341 9.20 5.56 -3.61
N ALA A 342 8.56 4.45 -3.22
CA ALA A 342 8.20 3.37 -4.14
C ALA A 342 7.18 3.81 -5.18
N LEU A 343 6.17 4.60 -4.79
CA LEU A 343 5.21 5.19 -5.72
C LEU A 343 5.90 6.14 -6.70
N ASP A 344 6.74 7.02 -6.18
CA ASP A 344 7.46 8.02 -6.97
C ASP A 344 8.50 7.36 -7.92
N SER A 345 8.97 6.15 -7.61
CA SER A 345 9.87 5.35 -8.47
C SER A 345 9.16 4.26 -9.28
N THR A 346 7.82 4.20 -9.26
CA THR A 346 7.09 3.20 -10.04
C THR A 346 7.07 3.62 -11.51
N GLU A 347 7.75 2.85 -12.35
CA GLU A 347 7.93 3.16 -13.77
C GLU A 347 7.31 2.13 -14.73
N TYR A 348 6.91 2.60 -15.90
CA TYR A 348 6.50 1.80 -17.05
C TYR A 348 7.34 2.21 -18.25
N LEU A 349 8.14 1.28 -18.79
CA LEU A 349 9.07 1.53 -19.90
C LEU A 349 10.07 2.67 -19.61
N GLY A 350 10.54 2.77 -18.36
CA GLY A 350 11.49 3.81 -17.92
C GLY A 350 10.84 5.18 -17.66
N MET A 351 9.53 5.31 -17.81
CA MET A 351 8.79 6.53 -17.54
C MET A 351 7.99 6.39 -16.23
N PRO A 352 7.98 7.41 -15.35
CA PRO A 352 7.19 7.36 -14.12
C PRO A 352 5.70 7.25 -14.45
N ILE A 353 5.00 6.30 -13.81
CA ILE A 353 3.56 6.09 -14.03
C ILE A 353 2.73 7.22 -13.42
N PHE A 354 3.20 7.75 -12.29
CA PHE A 354 2.52 8.78 -11.53
C PHE A 354 3.43 10.00 -11.33
N TYR A 355 2.81 11.14 -11.10
CA TYR A 355 3.51 12.27 -10.50
C TYR A 355 4.00 11.93 -9.10
N SER A 356 5.02 12.65 -8.64
CA SER A 356 5.41 12.61 -7.23
C SER A 356 4.18 12.76 -6.33
N THR A 357 4.07 11.88 -5.35
CA THR A 357 2.98 11.84 -4.37
C THR A 357 2.77 13.22 -3.71
N VAL A 358 3.86 13.93 -3.44
CA VAL A 358 3.80 15.29 -2.86
C VAL A 358 3.15 16.29 -3.82
N LEU A 359 3.43 16.20 -5.12
CA LEU A 359 2.82 17.06 -6.14
C LEU A 359 1.33 16.74 -6.31
N ILE A 360 0.95 15.46 -6.33
CA ILE A 360 -0.45 15.04 -6.40
C ILE A 360 -1.23 15.63 -5.23
N ASN A 361 -0.74 15.44 -4.00
CA ASN A 361 -1.35 16.01 -2.81
C ASN A 361 -1.45 17.55 -2.89
N THR A 362 -0.40 18.19 -3.38
CA THR A 362 -0.35 19.64 -3.59
C THR A 362 -1.46 20.09 -4.55
N TYR A 363 -1.65 19.41 -5.68
CA TYR A 363 -2.73 19.74 -6.63
C TYR A 363 -4.13 19.45 -6.09
N VAL A 364 -4.28 18.35 -5.36
CA VAL A 364 -5.55 17.97 -4.73
C VAL A 364 -5.95 18.95 -3.61
N LEU A 365 -5.00 19.43 -2.80
CA LEU A 365 -5.30 20.21 -1.59
C LEU A 365 -5.07 21.73 -1.68
N ASN A 366 -4.21 22.22 -2.58
CA ASN A 366 -3.80 23.64 -2.58
C ASN A 366 -4.92 24.66 -2.79
N SER A 367 -6.11 24.23 -3.18
CA SER A 367 -7.24 25.12 -3.38
C SER A 367 -8.26 25.15 -2.24
N ARG A 368 -8.21 24.21 -1.27
CA ARG A 368 -9.27 24.07 -0.24
C ARG A 368 -8.87 23.54 1.13
N GLY A 369 -7.63 23.04 1.33
CA GLY A 369 -7.22 22.44 2.61
C GLY A 369 -7.35 23.33 3.85
N ASN A 370 -7.48 24.65 3.65
CA ASN A 370 -7.66 25.64 4.72
C ASN A 370 -9.03 26.35 4.71
N SER A 371 -9.99 25.94 3.86
CA SER A 371 -11.32 26.54 3.92
C SER A 371 -11.99 26.17 5.24
N GLN A 372 -12.50 27.18 5.94
CA GLN A 372 -13.30 27.03 7.16
C GLN A 372 -14.65 26.35 6.86
N ASP A 373 -15.07 26.34 5.61
CA ASP A 373 -16.35 25.79 5.15
C ASP A 373 -16.32 24.26 5.03
N ASP A 374 -15.19 23.64 5.35
CA ASP A 374 -14.96 22.21 5.26
C ASP A 374 -14.59 21.65 6.65
N PRO A 375 -15.47 20.87 7.28
CA PRO A 375 -15.21 20.28 8.59
C PRO A 375 -14.33 19.01 8.45
N PRO A 376 -13.64 18.58 9.53
CA PRO A 376 -13.54 19.27 10.82
C PRO A 376 -12.64 20.52 10.76
N THR A 377 -12.99 21.56 11.51
CA THR A 377 -12.06 22.68 11.75
C THR A 377 -11.01 22.27 12.79
N ILE A 378 -9.89 23.00 12.89
CA ILE A 378 -8.84 22.72 13.90
C ILE A 378 -9.43 22.67 15.33
N LYS A 379 -10.47 23.47 15.60
CA LYS A 379 -11.15 23.50 16.90
C LYS A 379 -12.01 22.27 17.15
N ASP A 380 -12.60 21.71 16.10
CA ASP A 380 -13.50 20.55 16.19
C ASP A 380 -12.74 19.23 16.04
N THR A 381 -11.53 19.22 15.48
CA THR A 381 -10.71 18.02 15.30
C THR A 381 -10.58 17.17 16.56
N PRO A 382 -10.31 17.71 17.77
CA PRO A 382 -10.23 16.90 18.98
C PRO A 382 -11.51 16.08 19.25
N LYS A 383 -12.68 16.68 18.99
CA LYS A 383 -13.98 16.02 19.14
C LYS A 383 -14.11 14.83 18.19
N TYR A 384 -13.76 15.01 16.91
CA TYR A 384 -13.88 13.93 15.91
C TYR A 384 -12.79 12.86 16.07
N VAL A 385 -11.60 13.23 16.55
CA VAL A 385 -10.56 12.28 16.97
C VAL A 385 -11.08 11.38 18.08
N ALA A 386 -11.72 11.94 19.11
CA ALA A 386 -12.33 11.16 20.18
C ALA A 386 -13.43 10.21 19.66
N ARG A 387 -14.29 10.69 18.74
CA ARG A 387 -15.31 9.84 18.09
C ARG A 387 -14.73 8.72 17.22
N SER A 388 -13.59 8.95 16.59
CA SER A 388 -12.90 7.91 15.80
C SER A 388 -12.31 6.82 16.69
N TRP A 389 -11.71 7.19 17.82
CA TRP A 389 -11.28 6.22 18.82
C TRP A 389 -12.44 5.38 19.34
N LEU A 390 -13.59 6.03 19.57
CA LEU A 390 -14.81 5.33 19.94
C LEU A 390 -15.29 4.35 18.86
N ALA A 391 -15.22 4.73 17.58
CA ALA A 391 -15.53 3.83 16.46
C ALA A 391 -14.60 2.60 16.45
N VAL A 392 -13.29 2.78 16.62
CA VAL A 392 -12.33 1.67 16.74
C VAL A 392 -12.67 0.73 17.91
N ARG A 393 -13.10 1.28 19.05
CA ARG A 393 -13.53 0.47 20.20
C ARG A 393 -14.80 -0.32 19.91
N ARG A 394 -15.79 0.30 19.27
CA ARG A 394 -17.02 -0.37 18.85
C ARG A 394 -16.68 -1.57 17.96
N ASP A 395 -15.78 -1.40 16.99
CA ASP A 395 -15.35 -2.49 16.11
C ASP A 395 -14.63 -3.61 16.86
N ALA A 396 -13.72 -3.26 17.79
CA ALA A 396 -13.02 -4.23 18.61
C ALA A 396 -13.97 -5.00 19.55
N ALA A 397 -14.92 -4.32 20.20
CA ALA A 397 -15.90 -4.93 21.08
C ALA A 397 -16.88 -5.83 20.32
N LYS A 398 -17.35 -5.40 19.14
CA LYS A 398 -18.15 -6.24 18.23
C LYS A 398 -17.38 -7.48 17.79
N ALA A 399 -16.10 -7.34 17.44
CA ALA A 399 -15.26 -8.47 17.06
C ALA A 399 -15.08 -9.47 18.22
N ARG A 400 -14.87 -8.96 19.45
CA ARG A 400 -14.78 -9.79 20.66
C ARG A 400 -16.08 -10.55 20.91
N LYS A 401 -17.23 -9.86 20.90
CA LYS A 401 -18.53 -10.49 21.12
C LYS A 401 -18.86 -11.54 20.05
N ARG A 402 -18.54 -11.29 18.77
CA ARG A 402 -18.66 -12.30 17.71
C ARG A 402 -17.76 -13.51 17.94
N SER A 403 -16.55 -13.32 18.46
CA SER A 403 -15.66 -14.44 18.79
C SER A 403 -16.15 -15.26 19.98
N GLU A 404 -16.81 -14.62 20.95
CA GLU A 404 -17.44 -15.28 22.11
C GLU A 404 -18.71 -16.02 21.69
N ALA A 405 -19.56 -15.42 20.84
CA ALA A 405 -20.79 -16.03 20.34
C ALA A 405 -20.55 -17.14 19.29
N GLY A 406 -19.50 -16.99 18.47
CA GLY A 406 -19.09 -17.95 17.46
C GLY A 406 -18.23 -19.10 17.97
N SER A 407 -17.87 -19.10 19.26
CA SER A 407 -17.38 -20.28 19.95
C SER A 407 -18.61 -21.08 20.41
N PRO A 408 -19.07 -22.12 19.67
CA PRO A 408 -20.10 -23.00 20.20
C PRO A 408 -19.56 -23.55 21.52
N ASP A 409 -20.23 -23.11 22.57
CA ASP A 409 -20.01 -23.45 23.95
C ASP A 409 -20.16 -24.97 24.13
N HIS A 410 -19.09 -25.72 23.86
CA HIS A 410 -18.89 -27.08 24.37
C HIS A 410 -18.63 -27.09 25.89
N SER A 411 -19.02 -26.04 26.62
CA SER A 411 -18.81 -25.92 28.07
C SER A 411 -20.08 -25.50 28.82
N ARG A 412 -21.26 -25.62 28.21
CA ARG A 412 -22.55 -25.55 28.92
C ARG A 412 -23.20 -26.91 29.11
N SER A 413 -22.48 -27.78 29.80
CA SER A 413 -23.03 -28.98 30.44
C SER A 413 -22.59 -28.97 31.90
N ASP A 414 -23.17 -28.09 32.69
CA ASP A 414 -23.26 -28.33 34.12
C ASP A 414 -24.61 -27.84 34.64
N GLU A 415 -25.25 -28.71 35.39
CA GLU A 415 -26.62 -28.63 35.93
C GLU A 415 -27.76 -28.90 34.94
N LEU A 416 -27.98 -30.19 34.62
CA LEU A 416 -29.13 -30.94 35.13
C LEU A 416 -29.15 -32.36 34.53
N SER A 417 -29.32 -33.34 35.42
CA SER A 417 -29.45 -34.78 35.21
C SER A 417 -28.15 -35.57 35.00
N SER A 418 -27.78 -36.25 36.07
CA SER A 418 -27.03 -37.49 36.09
C SER A 418 -27.60 -38.51 35.11
N ASP A 419 -27.00 -38.61 33.92
CA ASP A 419 -26.97 -39.84 33.17
C ASP A 419 -25.64 -39.91 32.41
N GLU A 420 -24.72 -40.74 32.91
CA GLU A 420 -23.42 -41.02 32.31
C GLU A 420 -23.62 -41.74 30.96
N SER A 421 -23.97 -40.99 29.92
CA SER A 421 -23.82 -41.46 28.56
C SER A 421 -22.36 -41.25 28.16
N GLN A 422 -21.59 -42.32 28.25
CA GLN A 422 -20.20 -42.37 27.80
C GLN A 422 -20.08 -41.73 26.40
N PRO A 423 -19.04 -40.92 26.15
CA PRO A 423 -18.81 -40.36 24.83
C PRO A 423 -18.73 -41.50 23.83
N ASP A 424 -19.65 -41.48 22.86
CA ASP A 424 -19.86 -42.48 21.81
C ASP A 424 -18.52 -42.97 21.26
N GLU A 425 -18.09 -44.15 21.71
CA GLU A 425 -16.83 -44.80 21.30
C GLU A 425 -16.74 -44.89 19.77
N SER A 426 -17.90 -44.93 19.09
CA SER A 426 -17.98 -44.89 17.63
C SER A 426 -17.36 -43.63 17.00
N LEU A 427 -17.46 -42.46 17.64
CA LEU A 427 -16.88 -41.22 17.10
C LEU A 427 -15.36 -41.17 17.32
N LYS A 428 -14.87 -41.73 18.43
CA LYS A 428 -13.42 -41.82 18.67
C LYS A 428 -12.76 -42.76 17.67
N ASP A 429 -13.38 -43.91 17.42
CA ASP A 429 -12.91 -44.88 16.44
C ASP A 429 -12.86 -44.30 15.02
N GLU A 430 -13.87 -43.50 14.64
CA GLU A 430 -13.91 -42.84 13.33
C GLU A 430 -12.84 -41.76 13.19
N ILE A 431 -12.62 -40.94 14.22
CA ILE A 431 -11.54 -39.94 14.24
C ILE A 431 -10.17 -40.64 14.14
N GLU A 432 -9.98 -41.75 14.85
CA GLU A 432 -8.74 -42.51 14.79
C GLU A 432 -8.55 -43.21 13.44
N ARG A 433 -9.63 -43.67 12.80
CA ARG A 433 -9.61 -44.19 11.43
C ARG A 433 -9.16 -43.12 10.43
N LEU A 434 -9.78 -41.93 10.48
CA LEU A 434 -9.43 -40.80 9.61
C LEU A 434 -7.98 -40.33 9.83
N ARG A 435 -7.50 -40.31 11.08
CA ARG A 435 -6.10 -39.98 11.39
C ARG A 435 -5.12 -41.00 10.79
N ARG A 436 -5.45 -42.30 10.81
CA ARG A 436 -4.63 -43.35 10.19
C ARG A 436 -4.62 -43.22 8.67
N GLU A 437 -5.76 -42.91 8.08
CA GLU A 437 -5.90 -42.70 6.63
C GLU A 437 -5.09 -41.48 6.16
N LEU A 438 -5.18 -40.36 6.88
CA LEU A 438 -4.41 -39.15 6.60
C LEU A 438 -2.89 -39.40 6.69
N ARG A 439 -2.43 -40.23 7.65
CA ARG A 439 -1.01 -40.62 7.76
C ARG A 439 -0.56 -41.44 6.55
N ARG A 440 -1.35 -42.44 6.12
CA ARG A 440 -1.03 -43.25 4.93
C ARG A 440 -0.97 -42.41 3.66
N GLU A 441 -1.85 -41.42 3.53
CA GLU A 441 -1.86 -40.56 2.35
C GLU A 441 -0.65 -39.61 2.32
N ARG A 442 -0.22 -39.11 3.49
CA ARG A 442 1.04 -38.35 3.61
C ARG A 442 2.26 -39.21 3.28
N GLU A 443 2.30 -40.46 3.75
CA GLU A 443 3.39 -41.40 3.46
C GLU A 443 3.46 -41.72 1.95
N LYS A 444 2.33 -42.02 1.30
CA LYS A 444 2.29 -42.19 -0.17
C LYS A 444 2.77 -40.96 -0.95
N ARG A 445 2.41 -39.76 -0.50
CA ARG A 445 2.88 -38.52 -1.13
C ARG A 445 4.38 -38.34 -0.95
N GLN A 446 4.92 -38.69 0.22
CA GLN A 446 6.35 -38.65 0.46
C GLN A 446 7.10 -39.66 -0.42
N ASP A 447 6.61 -40.90 -0.52
CA ASP A 447 7.18 -41.93 -1.40
C ASP A 447 7.17 -41.50 -2.87
N ALA A 448 6.11 -40.82 -3.30
CA ALA A 448 6.01 -40.27 -4.66
C ALA A 448 7.09 -39.20 -4.91
N VAL A 449 7.28 -38.26 -3.97
CA VAL A 449 8.33 -37.22 -4.05
C VAL A 449 9.72 -37.85 -4.08
N ASP A 450 9.99 -38.83 -3.21
CA ASP A 450 11.28 -39.52 -3.15
C ASP A 450 11.55 -40.31 -4.44
N SER A 451 10.51 -40.87 -5.06
CA SER A 451 10.60 -41.56 -6.36
C SER A 451 10.87 -40.60 -7.52
N GLU A 452 10.26 -39.41 -7.52
CA GLU A 452 10.48 -38.36 -8.50
C GLU A 452 11.91 -37.81 -8.39
N GLU A 453 12.40 -37.55 -7.17
CA GLU A 453 13.77 -37.10 -6.94
C GLU A 453 14.80 -38.14 -7.41
N ARG A 454 14.50 -39.43 -7.23
CA ARG A 454 15.34 -40.52 -7.74
C ARG A 454 15.40 -40.52 -9.27
N LEU A 455 14.27 -40.36 -9.94
CA LEU A 455 14.21 -40.26 -11.41
C LEU A 455 14.96 -39.02 -11.93
N GLU A 456 14.85 -37.88 -11.25
CA GLU A 456 15.63 -36.69 -11.60
C GLU A 456 17.14 -36.92 -11.50
N ARG A 457 17.61 -37.58 -10.43
CA ARG A 457 19.04 -37.91 -10.27
C ARG A 457 19.52 -38.84 -11.37
N GLU A 458 18.71 -39.84 -11.77
CA GLU A 458 19.02 -40.74 -12.88
C GLU A 458 19.08 -40.00 -14.21
N LEU A 459 18.13 -39.10 -14.49
CA LEU A 459 18.12 -38.28 -15.70
C LEU A 459 19.33 -37.34 -15.77
N ARG A 460 19.68 -36.67 -14.66
CA ARG A 460 20.88 -35.83 -14.59
C ARG A 460 22.15 -36.63 -14.88
N HIS A 461 22.27 -37.83 -14.30
CA HIS A 461 23.40 -38.72 -14.57
C HIS A 461 23.45 -39.17 -16.05
N GLU A 462 22.31 -39.50 -16.66
CA GLU A 462 22.26 -39.88 -18.09
C GLU A 462 22.67 -38.71 -19.00
N THR A 463 22.16 -37.50 -18.73
CA THR A 463 22.52 -36.31 -19.51
C THR A 463 24.01 -35.98 -19.41
N GLU A 464 24.62 -36.16 -18.24
CA GLU A 464 26.07 -35.98 -18.04
C GLU A 464 26.87 -37.03 -18.83
N MET A 465 26.45 -38.29 -18.81
CA MET A 465 27.10 -39.36 -19.59
C MET A 465 27.02 -39.11 -21.10
N ARG A 466 25.88 -38.64 -21.61
CA ARG A 466 25.75 -38.21 -23.01
C ARG A 466 26.69 -37.06 -23.34
N ARG A 467 26.80 -36.05 -22.46
CA ARG A 467 27.72 -34.92 -22.63
C ARG A 467 29.18 -35.38 -22.74
N ARG A 468 29.62 -36.27 -21.84
CA ARG A 468 30.97 -36.85 -21.88
C ARG A 468 31.22 -37.66 -23.15
N GLN A 469 30.22 -38.41 -23.62
CA GLN A 469 30.34 -39.16 -24.87
C GLN A 469 30.47 -38.24 -26.09
N THR A 470 29.73 -37.13 -26.12
CA THR A 470 29.87 -36.12 -27.18
C THR A 470 31.22 -35.40 -27.13
N GLU A 471 31.73 -35.08 -25.93
CA GLU A 471 33.06 -34.49 -25.75
C GLU A 471 34.17 -35.45 -26.22
N MET A 472 34.07 -36.76 -25.92
CA MET A 472 35.04 -37.74 -26.41
C MET A 472 35.01 -37.88 -27.94
N ARG A 473 33.82 -37.88 -28.56
CA ARG A 473 33.71 -37.90 -30.04
C ARG A 473 34.32 -36.67 -30.69
N LEU A 474 34.10 -35.48 -30.10
CA LEU A 474 34.73 -34.24 -30.60
C LEU A 474 36.26 -34.33 -30.52
N ARG A 475 36.79 -34.83 -29.40
CA ARG A 475 38.24 -35.03 -29.23
C ARG A 475 38.83 -36.04 -30.22
N GLU A 476 38.11 -37.10 -30.54
CA GLU A 476 38.51 -38.08 -31.56
C GLU A 476 38.55 -37.46 -32.97
N LEU A 477 37.57 -36.62 -33.30
CA LEU A 477 37.54 -35.86 -34.55
C LEU A 477 38.71 -34.86 -34.64
N GLU A 478 39.05 -34.17 -33.55
CA GLU A 478 40.20 -33.27 -33.50
C GLU A 478 41.53 -34.01 -33.73
N LEU A 479 41.71 -35.17 -33.10
CA LEU A 479 42.90 -36.01 -33.30
C LEU A 479 43.02 -36.52 -34.74
N ASN A 480 41.91 -36.92 -35.37
CA ASN A 480 41.92 -37.33 -36.78
C ASN A 480 42.23 -36.16 -37.72
N ARG A 481 41.78 -34.94 -37.41
CA ARG A 481 42.06 -33.74 -38.23
C ARG A 481 43.54 -33.33 -38.22
N GLY A 482 44.27 -33.64 -37.16
CA GLY A 482 45.71 -33.33 -37.02
C GLY A 482 46.67 -34.18 -37.86
N SER A 483 46.19 -35.23 -38.54
CA SER A 483 47.03 -36.09 -39.40
C SER A 483 46.89 -35.83 -40.91
N GLY A 484 45.98 -34.94 -41.31
CA GLY A 484 45.89 -34.47 -42.69
C GLY A 484 47.02 -33.49 -42.98
N SER A 485 47.95 -33.86 -43.87
CA SER A 485 48.91 -32.91 -44.44
C SER A 485 48.18 -31.64 -44.88
N PRO A 486 48.74 -30.45 -44.58
CA PRO A 486 48.16 -29.20 -45.03
C PRO A 486 47.93 -29.27 -46.54
N PRO A 487 46.73 -28.92 -47.04
CA PRO A 487 46.52 -28.84 -48.47
C PRO A 487 47.57 -27.89 -49.06
N PRO A 488 48.18 -28.24 -50.20
CA PRO A 488 49.19 -27.39 -50.82
C PRO A 488 48.58 -26.01 -51.11
N PRO A 489 49.37 -24.93 -50.96
CA PRO A 489 48.91 -23.58 -51.22
C PRO A 489 48.50 -23.48 -52.70
N SER A 490 47.19 -23.42 -52.95
CA SER A 490 46.67 -23.09 -54.26
C SER A 490 46.97 -21.62 -54.53
N TYR A 491 47.98 -21.40 -55.37
CA TYR A 491 48.30 -20.13 -56.01
C TYR A 491 47.07 -19.71 -56.84
N SER A 492 46.26 -18.77 -56.35
CA SER A 492 45.23 -18.11 -57.15
C SER A 492 45.83 -16.86 -57.78
N SER A 493 46.22 -17.04 -59.05
CA SER A 493 46.51 -16.01 -60.03
C SER A 493 45.45 -14.91 -60.00
N LEU A 494 45.91 -13.65 -60.10
CA LEU A 494 45.16 -12.62 -60.79
C LEU A 494 44.72 -13.14 -62.15
N ASP A 495 43.48 -12.93 -62.53
CA ASP A 495 43.13 -12.53 -63.89
C ASP A 495 41.77 -11.83 -63.86
N ASP A 496 41.80 -10.62 -64.41
CA ASP A 496 40.67 -9.79 -64.80
C ASP A 496 39.74 -10.55 -65.77
N VAL A 497 38.45 -10.65 -65.46
CA VAL A 497 37.41 -10.87 -66.48
C VAL A 497 36.13 -10.15 -66.03
N ASP A 498 35.85 -9.03 -66.71
CA ASP A 498 34.52 -8.47 -66.91
C ASP A 498 33.57 -9.56 -67.41
N ASP A 499 32.41 -9.76 -66.80
CA ASP A 499 31.26 -10.29 -67.53
C ASP A 499 29.94 -9.97 -66.83
N ASP A 500 29.06 -9.41 -67.66
CA ASP A 500 27.69 -9.01 -67.44
C ASP A 500 26.81 -10.09 -66.80
N VAL A 501 26.00 -9.71 -65.81
CA VAL A 501 24.84 -10.51 -65.40
C VAL A 501 23.56 -9.70 -65.65
N PRO A 502 22.64 -10.21 -66.48
CA PRO A 502 21.46 -9.48 -66.93
C PRO A 502 20.36 -9.42 -65.87
N MET A 503 19.72 -8.26 -65.82
CA MET A 503 18.47 -8.00 -65.15
C MET A 503 17.37 -8.90 -65.74
N ALA A 504 16.92 -9.89 -64.97
CA ALA A 504 15.70 -10.61 -65.27
C ALA A 504 14.52 -9.80 -64.73
N GLU A 505 13.89 -9.10 -65.66
CA GLU A 505 12.50 -8.65 -65.61
C GLU A 505 11.60 -9.89 -65.49
N ASP A 506 10.70 -9.91 -64.51
CA ASP A 506 9.44 -10.64 -64.64
C ASP A 506 8.31 -9.68 -64.26
N HIS A 507 7.67 -9.21 -65.33
CA HIS A 507 6.40 -8.54 -65.43
C HIS A 507 5.28 -9.57 -65.35
N ASP A 508 4.33 -9.37 -64.44
CA ASP A 508 2.91 -9.74 -64.58
C ASP A 508 2.16 -8.57 -63.90
N ASN A 509 1.69 -7.51 -64.58
CA ASN A 509 0.66 -7.41 -65.61
C ASN A 509 -0.66 -8.13 -65.25
N TYR A 510 -1.47 -7.49 -64.40
CA TYR A 510 -2.91 -7.57 -64.50
C TYR A 510 -3.49 -6.15 -64.64
N ASP A 511 -3.96 -5.89 -65.86
CA ASP A 511 -4.89 -4.82 -66.23
C ASP A 511 -6.18 -4.89 -65.40
N PHE A 512 -6.59 -3.77 -64.82
CA PHE A 512 -8.01 -3.44 -64.71
C PHE A 512 -8.18 -1.92 -64.66
N ASP A 513 -8.21 -1.31 -65.85
CA ASP A 513 -8.76 0.01 -66.05
C ASP A 513 -10.30 -0.01 -65.94
N ASP A 514 -10.82 1.16 -65.56
CA ASP A 514 -12.15 1.68 -65.89
C ASP A 514 -13.35 1.24 -65.03
N PHE A 515 -13.65 2.06 -64.02
CA PHE A 515 -14.95 2.76 -63.83
C PHE A 515 -14.65 3.90 -62.84
N GLY A 516 -14.74 5.18 -63.23
CA GLY A 516 -16.01 5.83 -63.48
C GLY A 516 -16.54 6.35 -62.14
N GLY A 517 -16.32 7.63 -61.86
CA GLY A 517 -16.63 8.24 -60.57
C GLY A 517 -18.11 8.17 -60.18
N ASN A 518 -18.33 8.24 -58.88
CA ASN A 518 -19.49 8.90 -58.29
C ASN A 518 -19.20 9.24 -56.83
N ASP A 519 -19.82 10.34 -56.43
CA ASP A 519 -19.95 10.85 -55.08
C ASP A 519 -20.20 9.75 -54.04
N ASP A 520 -19.50 9.82 -52.90
CA ASP A 520 -20.13 9.79 -51.58
C ASP A 520 -19.05 9.92 -50.48
N VAL A 521 -18.92 11.14 -50.00
CA VAL A 521 -18.54 11.43 -48.62
C VAL A 521 -19.63 10.78 -47.76
N LEU A 522 -19.27 9.84 -46.88
CA LEU A 522 -19.94 9.42 -45.62
C LEU A 522 -19.58 7.94 -45.33
N ALA A 523 -18.61 7.67 -44.44
CA ALA A 523 -18.49 6.41 -43.67
C ALA A 523 -17.26 6.37 -42.74
N VAL A 524 -16.99 7.44 -41.97
CA VAL A 524 -16.05 7.37 -40.83
C VAL A 524 -16.81 7.36 -39.48
N ASP A 525 -18.12 7.64 -39.49
CA ASP A 525 -18.95 7.70 -38.28
C ASP A 525 -19.60 6.35 -37.88
N GLU A 526 -19.41 5.28 -38.67
CA GLU A 526 -20.10 3.99 -38.43
C GLU A 526 -19.28 3.01 -37.57
N TYR A 527 -17.96 3.22 -37.46
CA TYR A 527 -17.11 2.41 -36.58
C TYR A 527 -17.14 2.87 -35.12
N ASP A 528 -17.34 4.17 -34.87
CA ASP A 528 -17.47 4.70 -33.51
C ASP A 528 -18.87 4.42 -32.91
N ALA A 529 -19.92 4.35 -33.75
CA ALA A 529 -21.27 4.00 -33.30
C ALA A 529 -21.40 2.52 -32.86
N ALA A 530 -20.63 1.61 -33.48
CA ALA A 530 -20.60 0.21 -33.08
C ALA A 530 -19.90 0.01 -31.72
N LEU A 531 -18.85 0.78 -31.44
CA LEU A 531 -18.13 0.74 -30.16
C LEU A 531 -18.95 1.38 -29.03
N GLU A 532 -19.71 2.45 -29.31
CA GLU A 532 -20.62 3.06 -28.33
C GLU A 532 -21.84 2.16 -28.04
N GLN A 533 -22.38 1.42 -29.01
CA GLN A 533 -23.45 0.44 -28.78
C GLN A 533 -22.99 -0.75 -27.92
N GLU A 534 -21.73 -1.17 -28.03
CA GLU A 534 -21.19 -2.27 -27.21
C GLU A 534 -20.91 -1.82 -25.76
N ILE A 535 -20.54 -0.54 -25.56
CA ILE A 535 -20.38 0.08 -24.24
C ILE A 535 -21.74 0.38 -23.59
N GLU A 536 -22.78 0.71 -24.36
CA GLU A 536 -24.15 0.85 -23.84
C GLU A 536 -24.79 -0.52 -23.52
N ALA A 537 -24.48 -1.57 -24.27
CA ALA A 537 -24.96 -2.93 -24.00
C ALA A 537 -24.38 -3.53 -22.71
N LEU A 538 -23.18 -3.09 -22.30
CA LEU A 538 -22.55 -3.49 -21.03
C LEU A 538 -23.02 -2.67 -19.82
N ASN A 539 -23.81 -1.61 -20.03
CA ASN A 539 -24.47 -0.84 -18.97
C ASN A 539 -25.94 -1.25 -18.80
N PHE A 540 -26.21 -2.53 -18.49
CA PHE A 540 -27.56 -2.98 -18.17
C PHE A 540 -27.87 -2.95 -16.67
N LYS A 541 -28.65 -1.93 -16.32
CA LYS A 541 -29.74 -1.82 -15.32
C LYS A 541 -29.51 -2.30 -13.86
N PRO A 542 -29.76 -1.42 -12.87
CA PRO A 542 -29.95 -1.85 -11.50
C PRO A 542 -31.26 -2.64 -11.38
N THR A 543 -31.17 -3.90 -10.93
CA THR A 543 -32.33 -4.67 -10.48
C THR A 543 -32.93 -4.03 -9.24
N LEU A 544 -34.01 -3.27 -9.49
CA LEU A 544 -34.99 -2.84 -8.51
C LEU A 544 -35.71 -4.10 -7.99
N VAL A 545 -35.30 -4.60 -6.82
CA VAL A 545 -36.10 -5.55 -6.05
C VAL A 545 -37.16 -4.73 -5.30
N ARG A 546 -38.41 -4.84 -5.77
CA ARG A 546 -39.60 -4.40 -5.05
C ARG A 546 -40.12 -5.54 -4.19
N ASP A 547 -40.59 -5.16 -3.01
CA ASP A 547 -41.32 -5.95 -2.02
C ASP A 547 -42.39 -6.87 -2.61
N THR A 548 -42.45 -8.09 -2.07
CA THR A 548 -43.72 -8.75 -1.71
C THR A 548 -43.47 -9.76 -0.57
N MET A 549 -44.15 -9.49 0.55
CA MET A 549 -44.40 -10.28 1.77
C MET A 549 -43.29 -10.41 2.82
#